data_AF-A0A850X218-F1
#
_entry.id   AF-A0A850X218-F1
#
_cell.length_a   1.000
_cell.length_b   1.000
_cell.length_c   1.000
_cell.angle_alpha   90.00
_cell.angle_beta   90.00
_cell.angle_gamma   90.00
#
_symmetry.space_group_name_H-M   'P 1'
#
loop_
_entity.id
_entity.type
_entity.pdbx_description
1 polymer ?
#
loop_
_entity_poly.entity_id
_entity_poly.type
_entity_poly.pdbx_seq_one_letter_code
_entity_poly.pdbx_strand_id
1 'polypeptide(L)'
;SLCAGAAPSLSYRELKDLKERDVLHIDVRERWEIDRDGKIPASVNIPLGELVEALQMDPAEFKEQYNQKMPSKSDPVIFSCLAGTRSKQAIAFAMSLGFN
;
A
#
# COMPACT_ATOMS: atom_id res chain seq x y z
N SER A 1 16.07 -22.03 14.70
CA SER A 1 14.68 -22.37 14.37
C SER A 1 13.96 -21.09 14.00
N LEU A 2 13.39 -21.08 12.78
CA LEU A 2 12.51 -20.08 12.14
C LEU A 2 13.03 -18.63 11.98
N CYS A 3 13.48 -18.37 10.76
CA CYS A 3 13.61 -17.06 10.14
C CYS A 3 12.24 -16.37 10.03
N ALA A 4 12.20 -15.04 10.20
CA ALA A 4 11.14 -14.18 9.65
C ALA A 4 11.83 -12.94 9.07
N GLY A 5 11.90 -12.89 7.75
CA GLY A 5 12.60 -11.86 6.99
C GLY A 5 11.97 -10.49 7.20
N ALA A 6 12.82 -9.49 7.38
CA ALA A 6 12.42 -8.10 7.28
C ALA A 6 11.86 -7.85 5.86
N ALA A 7 10.69 -7.23 5.76
CA ALA A 7 10.20 -6.74 4.49
C ALA A 7 11.25 -5.79 3.88
N PRO A 8 11.68 -6.00 2.63
CA PRO A 8 12.76 -5.20 2.05
C PRO A 8 12.33 -3.73 1.91
N SER A 9 13.15 -2.81 2.40
CA SER A 9 12.97 -1.38 2.16
C SER A 9 13.44 -1.04 0.74
N LEU A 10 12.56 -0.50 -0.09
CA LEU A 10 12.86 -0.12 -1.47
C LEU A 10 13.59 1.23 -1.53
N SER A 11 14.65 1.29 -2.33
CA SER A 11 15.31 2.53 -2.73
C SER A 11 14.49 3.28 -3.79
N TYR A 12 14.78 4.56 -4.00
CA TYR A 12 14.09 5.39 -5.01
C TYR A 12 14.23 4.83 -6.44
N ARG A 13 15.35 4.18 -6.77
CA ARG A 13 15.54 3.55 -8.09
C ARG A 13 14.61 2.34 -8.24
N GLU A 14 14.53 1.49 -7.22
CA GLU A 14 13.64 0.32 -7.22
C GLU A 14 12.16 0.73 -7.27
N LEU A 15 11.78 1.85 -6.63
CA LEU A 15 10.43 2.42 -6.76
C LEU A 15 10.11 2.85 -8.21
N LYS A 16 11.11 3.34 -8.95
CA LYS A 16 10.92 3.74 -10.35
C LYS A 16 10.72 2.52 -11.24
N ASP A 17 11.48 1.45 -11.01
CA ASP A 17 11.42 0.21 -11.79
C ASP A 17 10.13 -0.58 -11.50
N LEU A 18 9.61 -0.53 -10.27
CA LEU A 18 8.31 -1.12 -9.92
C LEU A 18 7.13 -0.40 -10.58
N LYS A 19 7.30 0.88 -10.93
CA LYS A 19 6.29 1.66 -11.64
C LYS A 19 6.01 1.14 -13.05
N GLU A 20 6.95 0.39 -13.63
CA GLU A 20 6.81 -0.23 -14.96
C GLU A 20 6.07 -1.59 -14.91
N ARG A 21 5.79 -2.12 -13.71
CA ARG A 21 5.27 -3.48 -13.49
C ARG A 21 3.81 -3.55 -13.02
N ASP A 22 3.03 -2.49 -13.21
CA ASP A 22 1.62 -2.41 -12.78
C ASP A 22 1.42 -2.72 -11.29
N VAL A 23 2.33 -2.18 -10.45
CA VAL A 23 2.33 -2.37 -9.00
C VAL A 23 1.39 -1.37 -8.33
N LEU A 24 0.49 -1.85 -7.47
CA LEU A 24 -0.39 -0.97 -6.71
C LEU A 24 0.40 -0.26 -5.61
N HIS A 25 0.48 1.07 -5.69
CA HIS A 25 1.12 1.91 -4.69
C HIS A 25 0.08 2.56 -3.77
N ILE A 26 0.04 2.13 -2.52
CA ILE A 26 -0.85 2.65 -1.48
C ILE A 26 -0.09 3.62 -0.56
N ASP A 27 -0.49 4.89 -0.57
CA ASP A 27 -0.06 5.92 0.38
C ASP A 27 -0.97 5.88 1.62
N VAL A 28 -0.43 5.44 2.76
CA VAL A 28 -1.18 5.24 4.01
C VAL A 28 -1.18 6.45 4.94
N ARG A 29 -0.80 7.62 4.41
CA ARG A 29 -0.95 8.89 5.12
C ARG A 29 -2.42 9.24 5.34
N GLU A 30 -2.66 10.13 6.30
CA GLU A 30 -3.97 10.74 6.47
C GLU A 30 -4.30 11.65 5.29
N ARG A 31 -5.59 11.77 4.96
CA ARG A 31 -6.07 12.56 3.82
C ARG A 31 -5.58 14.02 3.87
N TRP A 32 -5.56 14.62 5.07
CA TRP A 32 -5.09 16.00 5.26
C TRP A 32 -3.60 16.19 4.93
N GLU A 33 -2.75 15.15 5.08
CA GLU A 33 -1.34 15.21 4.67
C GLU A 33 -1.24 15.20 3.14
N ILE A 34 -2.13 14.48 2.45
CA ILE A 34 -2.20 14.50 0.98
C ILE A 34 -2.63 15.88 0.49
N ASP A 35 -3.66 16.46 1.12
CA ASP A 35 -4.18 17.77 0.74
C ASP A 35 -3.13 18.88 0.95
N ARG A 36 -2.32 18.77 2.01
CA ARG A 36 -1.28 19.74 2.35
C ARG A 36 -0.01 19.57 1.53
N ASP A 37 0.54 18.36 1.49
CA ASP A 37 1.90 18.09 0.99
C ASP A 37 1.88 17.55 -0.45
N GLY A 38 0.70 17.26 -0.97
CA GLY A 38 0.49 16.67 -2.28
C GLY A 38 0.49 15.15 -2.28
N LYS A 39 -0.07 14.63 -3.37
CA LYS A 39 -0.18 13.19 -3.65
C LYS A 39 1.02 12.68 -4.42
N ILE A 40 1.50 11.49 -4.07
CA ILE A 40 2.53 10.81 -4.86
C ILE A 40 1.93 10.41 -6.22
N PRO A 41 2.57 10.74 -7.36
CA PRO A 41 2.02 10.40 -8.66
C PRO A 41 1.83 8.90 -8.86
N ALA A 42 0.64 8.50 -9.31
CA ALA A 42 0.18 7.12 -9.50
C ALA A 42 -0.07 6.30 -8.21
N SER A 43 0.03 6.92 -7.02
CA SER A 43 -0.42 6.24 -5.80
C SER A 43 -1.95 6.31 -5.64
N VAL A 44 -2.49 5.52 -4.73
CA VAL A 44 -3.82 5.66 -4.16
C VAL A 44 -3.69 5.96 -2.67
N ASN A 45 -4.49 6.88 -2.15
CA ASN A 45 -4.49 7.16 -0.72
C ASN A 45 -5.53 6.29 -0.01
N ILE A 46 -5.07 5.44 0.91
CA ILE A 46 -5.88 4.62 1.80
C ILE A 46 -5.29 4.81 3.19
N PRO A 47 -5.83 5.69 4.04
CA PRO A 47 -5.30 5.94 5.38
C PRO A 47 -5.14 4.64 6.16
N LEU A 48 -4.10 4.55 7.00
CA LEU A 48 -3.79 3.32 7.71
C LEU A 48 -4.98 2.77 8.51
N GLY A 49 -5.81 3.65 9.10
CA GLY A 49 -7.01 3.27 9.84
C GLY A 49 -8.10 2.62 9.00
N GLU A 50 -8.15 2.90 7.69
CA GLU A 50 -9.12 2.35 6.74
C GLU A 50 -8.57 1.10 6.03
N LEU A 51 -7.26 0.82 6.14
CA LEU A 51 -6.58 -0.14 5.28
C LEU A 51 -7.09 -1.57 5.40
N VAL A 52 -7.37 -2.05 6.62
CA VAL A 52 -7.82 -3.43 6.85
C VAL A 52 -9.17 -3.66 6.17
N GLU A 53 -10.11 -2.73 6.36
CA GLU A 53 -11.43 -2.77 5.72
C GLU A 53 -11.30 -2.68 4.19
N ALA A 54 -10.48 -1.75 3.69
CA ALA A 54 -10.18 -1.62 2.27
C ALA A 54 -9.62 -2.91 1.65
N LEU A 55 -8.79 -3.67 2.37
CA LEU A 55 -8.21 -4.91 1.86
C LEU A 55 -9.10 -6.15 2.03
N GLN A 56 -10.30 -5.99 2.61
CA GLN A 56 -11.27 -7.07 2.82
C GLN A 56 -12.63 -6.83 2.15
N MET A 57 -12.89 -5.62 1.63
CA MET A 57 -14.13 -5.29 0.91
C MET A 57 -14.23 -6.01 -0.45
N ASP A 58 -15.42 -5.92 -1.06
CA ASP A 58 -15.65 -6.48 -2.38
C ASP A 58 -14.78 -5.78 -3.44
N PRO A 59 -14.23 -6.52 -4.44
CA PRO A 59 -13.41 -5.92 -5.48
C PRO A 59 -14.08 -4.79 -6.29
N ALA A 60 -15.41 -4.84 -6.48
CA ALA A 60 -16.15 -3.79 -7.17
C ALA A 60 -16.28 -2.53 -6.30
N GLU A 61 -16.57 -2.70 -5.00
CA GLU A 61 -16.60 -1.59 -4.03
C GLU A 61 -15.22 -0.92 -3.91
N PHE A 62 -14.15 -1.71 -3.83
CA PHE A 62 -12.79 -1.17 -3.83
C PHE A 62 -12.51 -0.35 -5.09
N LYS A 63 -12.94 -0.84 -6.26
CA LYS A 63 -12.75 -0.12 -7.52
C LYS A 63 -13.57 1.17 -7.58
N GLU A 64 -14.78 1.18 -7.04
CA GLU A 64 -15.61 2.38 -6.96
C GLU A 64 -15.00 3.42 -6.02
N GLN A 65 -14.62 3.00 -4.81
CA GLN A 65 -14.14 3.91 -3.76
C GLN A 65 -12.74 4.47 -4.04
N TYR A 66 -11.84 3.64 -4.54
CA TYR A 66 -10.42 3.98 -4.69
C TYR A 66 -9.98 4.20 -6.14
N ASN A 67 -10.88 3.97 -7.11
CA ASN A 67 -10.60 3.98 -8.54
C ASN A 67 -9.41 3.08 -8.94
N GLN A 68 -9.12 2.05 -8.16
CA GLN A 68 -8.04 1.09 -8.39
C GLN A 68 -8.57 -0.34 -8.41
N LYS A 69 -7.88 -1.23 -9.13
CA LYS A 69 -8.22 -2.65 -9.08
C LYS A 69 -7.82 -3.20 -7.70
N MET A 70 -8.71 -3.95 -7.06
CA MET A 70 -8.38 -4.70 -5.85
C MET A 70 -7.23 -5.67 -6.14
N PRO A 71 -6.10 -5.60 -5.41
CA PRO A 71 -4.98 -6.50 -5.66
C PRO A 71 -5.35 -7.94 -5.30
N SER A 72 -4.84 -8.88 -6.08
CA SER A 72 -4.81 -10.29 -5.67
C SER A 72 -3.85 -10.48 -4.50
N LYS A 73 -3.97 -11.59 -3.78
CA LYS A 73 -3.10 -11.92 -2.64
C LYS A 73 -1.62 -12.08 -3.02
N SER A 74 -1.32 -12.37 -4.28
CA SER A 74 0.04 -12.49 -4.82
C SER A 74 0.48 -11.28 -5.64
N ASP A 75 -0.40 -10.27 -5.82
CA ASP A 75 -0.03 -9.08 -6.56
C ASP A 75 0.95 -8.25 -5.71
N PRO A 76 2.01 -7.69 -6.30
CA PRO A 76 2.90 -6.80 -5.57
C PRO A 76 2.15 -5.52 -5.16
N VAL A 77 2.29 -5.15 -3.88
CA VAL A 77 1.73 -3.92 -3.32
C VAL A 77 2.82 -3.14 -2.59
N ILE A 78 2.92 -1.84 -2.86
CA ILE A 78 3.85 -0.94 -2.16
C ILE A 78 3.07 -0.10 -1.17
N PHE A 79 3.54 -0.04 0.08
CA PHE A 79 3.00 0.87 1.09
C PHE A 79 3.99 1.99 1.40
N SER A 80 3.53 3.24 1.40
CA SER A 80 4.36 4.39 1.76
C SER A 80 3.68 5.29 2.79
N CYS A 81 4.48 5.95 3.63
CA CYS A 81 4.06 7.06 4.48
C CYS A 81 5.23 8.04 4.68
N LEU A 82 5.05 9.10 5.48
CA LEU A 82 6.09 10.10 5.67
C LEU A 82 7.35 9.57 6.38
N ALA A 83 7.20 8.91 7.53
CA ALA A 83 8.32 8.49 8.39
C ALA A 83 8.63 6.98 8.37
N GLY A 84 7.91 6.21 7.55
CA GLY A 84 8.06 4.75 7.46
C GLY A 84 7.32 3.92 8.52
N THR A 85 6.88 4.51 9.64
CA THR A 85 6.20 3.77 10.72
C THR A 85 4.86 3.17 10.26
N ARG A 86 4.01 3.96 9.60
CA ARG A 86 2.69 3.52 9.15
C ARG A 86 2.77 2.52 8.00
N SER A 87 3.74 2.66 7.09
CA SER A 87 3.93 1.69 6.01
C SER A 87 4.41 0.34 6.53
N LYS A 88 5.23 0.28 7.58
CA LYS A 88 5.57 -0.98 8.26
C LYS A 88 4.34 -1.66 8.88
N GLN A 89 3.45 -0.89 9.51
CA GLN A 89 2.19 -1.41 10.05
C GLN A 89 1.26 -1.89 8.93
N ALA A 90 1.18 -1.14 7.83
CA ALA A 90 0.40 -1.52 6.65
C ALA A 90 0.86 -2.86 6.05
N ILE A 91 2.17 -3.08 5.95
CA ILE A 91 2.74 -4.38 5.53
C ILE A 91 2.29 -5.49 6.48
N ALA A 92 2.38 -5.28 7.79
CA ALA A 92 1.96 -6.28 8.77
C ALA A 92 0.46 -6.61 8.67
N PHE A 93 -0.40 -5.60 8.47
CA PHE A 93 -1.83 -5.81 8.23
C PHE A 93 -2.08 -6.59 6.95
N ALA A 94 -1.48 -6.19 5.83
CA ALA A 94 -1.64 -6.89 4.56
C ALA A 94 -1.19 -8.37 4.67
N MET A 95 -0.03 -8.63 5.29
CA MET A 95 0.45 -10.00 5.54
C MET A 95 -0.52 -10.80 6.41
N SER A 96 -1.10 -10.20 7.45
CA SER A 96 -2.10 -10.89 8.30
C SER A 96 -3.38 -11.26 7.54
N LEU A 97 -3.68 -10.54 6.45
CA LEU A 97 -4.78 -10.81 5.53
C LEU A 97 -4.37 -11.74 4.36
N GLY A 98 -3.15 -12.28 4.39
CA GLY A 98 -2.63 -13.21 3.39
C GLY A 98 -2.16 -12.56 2.09
N PHE A 99 -1.82 -11.27 2.09
CA PHE A 99 -1.10 -10.65 0.97
C PHE A 99 0.41 -10.90 1.12
N ASN A 100 1.09 -11.28 0.04
CA ASN A 100 2.50 -11.69 0.08
C ASN A 100 3.23 -11.43 -1.23
#